data_AF-A0A383B0G0-F1
#
_entry.id   AF-A0A383B0G0-F1
#
_cell.length_a   1.000
_cell.length_b   1.000
_cell.length_c   1.000
_cell.angle_alpha   90.00
_cell.angle_beta   90.00
_cell.angle_gamma   90.00
#
_symmetry.space_group_name_H-M   'P 1'
#
loop_
_entity.id
_entity.type
_entity.pdbx_description
1 polymer ?
#
loop_
_entity_poly.entity_id
_entity_poly.type
_entity_poly.pdbx_seq_one_letter_code
_entity_poly.pdbx_strand_id
1 'polypeptide(L)'
;MIKGAHFPCLLLLIAVAKLSFVDKRLLAKPTGKPDVLFIVVDDMNDWISLLDPKAPIKTPNLERLAHRGMLFRKAYCISAACNPSRAATMTG
;
A
#
# COMPACT_ATOMS: atom_id res chain seq x y z
N MET A 1 37.24 8.13 -49.39
CA MET A 1 37.12 7.15 -48.29
C MET A 1 36.45 7.85 -47.11
N ILE A 2 35.11 7.79 -47.02
CA ILE A 2 34.31 8.57 -46.06
C ILE A 2 33.37 7.60 -45.33
N LYS A 3 33.82 6.95 -44.25
CA LYS A 3 32.97 6.17 -43.35
C LYS A 3 33.60 6.17 -41.95
N GLY A 4 33.06 6.94 -41.01
CA GLY A 4 33.59 6.93 -39.63
C GLY A 4 32.83 7.71 -38.55
N ALA A 5 31.95 8.67 -38.86
CA ALA A 5 31.44 9.59 -37.83
C ALA A 5 29.95 9.43 -37.44
N HIS A 6 29.18 8.51 -38.06
CA HIS A 6 27.72 8.48 -37.88
C HIS A 6 27.19 7.51 -36.80
N PHE A 7 28.04 6.67 -36.20
CA PHE A 7 27.60 5.65 -35.23
C PHE A 7 27.30 6.14 -33.80
N PRO A 8 28.02 7.11 -33.20
CA PRO A 8 27.76 7.52 -31.82
C PRO A 8 26.54 8.44 -31.66
N CYS A 9 26.15 9.17 -32.72
CA CYS A 9 24.99 10.07 -32.70
C CYS A 9 23.66 9.30 -32.72
N LEU A 10 23.61 8.16 -33.44
CA LEU A 10 22.42 7.32 -33.50
C LEU A 10 22.13 6.62 -32.16
N LEU A 11 23.17 6.21 -31.43
CA LEU A 11 23.04 5.61 -30.10
C LEU A 11 22.54 6.62 -29.05
N LEU A 12 22.99 7.87 -29.15
CA LEU A 12 22.56 8.95 -28.25
C LEU A 12 21.06 9.29 -28.45
N LEU A 13 20.59 9.32 -29.69
CA LEU A 13 19.18 9.56 -30.03
C LEU A 13 18.24 8.46 -29.49
N ILE A 14 18.66 7.20 -29.55
CA ILE A 14 17.87 6.06 -29.02
C ILE A 14 17.79 6.12 -27.48
N ALA A 15 18.86 6.55 -26.80
CA ALA A 15 18.86 6.71 -25.34
C ALA A 15 17.91 7.84 -24.88
N VAL A 16 17.88 8.97 -25.59
CA VAL A 16 16.95 10.09 -25.29
C VAL A 16 15.50 9.71 -25.58
N ALA A 17 15.25 8.94 -26.64
CA ALA A 17 13.91 8.42 -26.95
C ALA A 17 13.37 7.48 -25.86
N LYS A 18 14.24 6.63 -25.27
CA LYS A 18 13.87 5.77 -24.13
C LYS A 18 13.58 6.56 -22.85
N LEU A 19 14.28 7.67 -22.63
CA LEU A 19 14.05 8.54 -21.46
C LEU A 19 12.74 9.34 -21.57
N SER A 20 12.27 9.59 -22.78
CA SER A 20 11.04 10.35 -23.05
C SER A 20 9.77 9.49 -22.93
N PHE A 21 9.91 8.16 -22.95
CA PHE A 21 8.84 7.19 -22.74
C PHE A 21 8.76 6.74 -21.27
N VAL A 22 9.05 7.64 -20.33
CA VAL A 22 8.63 7.45 -18.95
C VAL A 22 7.11 7.56 -18.92
N ASP A 23 6.47 6.45 -18.59
CA ASP A 23 5.03 6.25 -18.64
C ASP A 23 4.31 7.26 -17.73
N LYS A 24 3.77 8.34 -18.33
CA LYS A 24 3.01 9.39 -17.62
C LYS A 24 1.79 8.85 -16.88
N ARG A 25 1.40 7.59 -17.14
CA ARG A 25 0.33 6.87 -16.44
C ARG A 25 0.62 6.66 -14.95
N LEU A 26 1.89 6.56 -14.54
CA LEU A 26 2.25 6.41 -13.12
C LEU A 26 2.04 7.70 -12.31
N LEU A 27 1.95 8.86 -12.98
CA LEU A 27 1.78 10.18 -12.37
C LEU A 27 0.33 10.66 -12.35
N ALA A 28 -0.61 9.89 -12.93
CA ALA A 28 -2.02 10.23 -12.89
C ALA A 28 -2.54 10.03 -11.46
N LYS A 29 -2.48 11.10 -10.66
CA LYS A 29 -3.13 11.17 -9.35
C LYS A 29 -4.62 10.85 -9.54
N PRO A 30 -5.21 9.93 -8.77
CA PRO A 30 -6.64 9.65 -8.88
C PRO A 30 -7.42 10.96 -8.73
N THR A 31 -8.08 11.38 -9.82
CA THR A 31 -8.91 12.59 -9.83
C THR A 31 -10.27 12.21 -9.25
N GLY A 32 -10.37 12.27 -7.93
CA GLY A 32 -11.57 11.92 -7.17
C GLY A 32 -11.28 11.83 -5.67
N LYS A 33 -12.31 11.99 -4.84
CA LYS A 33 -12.20 11.62 -3.42
C LYS A 33 -12.08 10.10 -3.35
N PRO A 34 -11.15 9.54 -2.56
CA PRO A 34 -11.06 8.10 -2.39
C PRO A 34 -12.30 7.59 -1.66
N ASP A 35 -12.78 6.42 -2.05
CA ASP A 35 -13.75 5.67 -1.26
C ASP A 35 -13.05 5.12 -0.01
N VAL A 36 -13.70 5.24 1.14
CA VAL A 36 -13.17 4.78 2.42
C VAL A 36 -14.02 3.60 2.92
N LEU A 37 -13.43 2.42 2.98
CA LEU A 37 -14.03 1.24 3.60
C LEU A 37 -13.47 1.07 5.01
N PHE A 38 -14.31 1.27 6.02
CA PHE A 38 -13.97 1.03 7.43
C PHE A 38 -14.47 -0.35 7.87
N ILE A 39 -13.54 -1.25 8.20
CA ILE A 39 -13.84 -2.62 8.63
C ILE A 39 -13.57 -2.72 10.14
N VAL A 40 -14.56 -3.15 10.91
CA VAL A 40 -14.46 -3.39 12.35
C VAL A 40 -14.77 -4.87 12.62
N VAL A 41 -13.98 -5.48 13.50
CA VAL A 41 -14.16 -6.86 13.95
C VAL A 41 -14.46 -6.83 15.44
N ASP A 42 -15.54 -7.48 15.87
CA ASP A 42 -15.94 -7.54 17.28
C ASP A 42 -15.06 -8.55 18.04
N ASP A 43 -14.63 -8.18 19.25
CA ASP A 43 -13.84 -9.00 20.18
C ASP A 43 -12.59 -9.69 19.59
N MET A 44 -11.96 -9.09 18.57
CA MET A 44 -10.72 -9.60 18.00
C MET A 44 -9.54 -9.38 18.96
N ASN A 45 -8.86 -10.48 19.33
CA ASN A 45 -7.64 -10.45 20.12
C ASN A 45 -6.38 -10.56 19.24
N ASP A 46 -5.21 -10.65 19.88
CA ASP A 46 -3.90 -10.77 19.24
C ASP A 46 -3.51 -12.19 18.82
N TRP A 47 -4.37 -13.18 19.05
CA TRP A 47 -4.10 -14.60 18.79
C TRP A 47 -4.35 -15.00 17.32
N ILE A 48 -3.84 -14.17 16.40
CA ILE A 48 -3.89 -14.35 14.94
C ILE A 48 -2.49 -14.26 14.34
N SER A 49 -2.26 -14.95 13.22
CA SER A 49 -0.94 -15.08 12.59
C SER A 49 -0.27 -13.75 12.20
N LEU A 50 -1.07 -12.72 11.92
CA LEU A 50 -0.59 -11.37 11.64
C LEU A 50 0.08 -10.69 12.85
N LEU A 51 -0.44 -10.92 14.06
CA LEU A 51 0.00 -10.24 15.27
C LEU A 51 0.97 -11.11 16.09
N ASP A 52 0.71 -12.42 16.15
CA ASP A 52 1.56 -13.44 16.75
C ASP A 52 1.91 -14.54 15.73
N PRO A 53 3.18 -14.67 15.30
CA PRO A 53 3.62 -15.73 14.38
C PRO A 53 3.36 -17.15 14.90
N LYS A 54 3.26 -17.34 16.22
CA LYS A 54 2.98 -18.64 16.85
C LYS A 54 1.48 -18.93 16.94
N ALA A 55 0.62 -17.97 16.63
CA ALA A 55 -0.82 -18.18 16.67
C ALA A 55 -1.28 -19.26 15.67
N PRO A 56 -2.23 -20.11 16.08
CA PRO A 56 -2.79 -21.14 15.21
C PRO A 56 -3.73 -20.54 14.14
N ILE A 57 -4.39 -19.42 14.43
CA ILE A 57 -5.38 -18.80 13.54
C ILE A 57 -4.68 -18.08 12.39
N LYS A 58 -4.85 -18.62 11.17
CA LYS A 58 -4.23 -18.06 9.96
C LYS A 58 -5.14 -17.01 9.33
N THR A 59 -4.60 -15.81 9.07
CA THR A 59 -5.32 -14.68 8.47
C THR A 59 -4.65 -14.16 7.20
N PRO A 60 -4.49 -15.01 6.15
CA PRO A 60 -3.71 -14.66 4.95
C PRO A 60 -4.24 -13.43 4.20
N ASN A 61 -5.56 -13.17 4.25
CA ASN A 61 -6.15 -11.98 3.66
C ASN A 61 -5.81 -10.69 4.42
N LEU A 62 -5.75 -10.77 5.75
CA LEU A 62 -5.38 -9.63 6.60
C LEU A 62 -3.87 -9.35 6.50
N GLU A 63 -3.05 -10.40 6.44
CA GLU A 63 -1.62 -10.31 6.14
C GLU A 63 -1.37 -9.62 4.78
N ARG A 64 -2.06 -10.07 3.73
CA ARG A 64 -1.98 -9.43 2.40
C ARG A 64 -2.39 -7.96 2.43
N LEU A 65 -3.39 -7.60 3.23
CA LEU A 65 -3.81 -6.20 3.39
C LEU A 65 -2.72 -5.38 4.12
N ALA A 66 -2.16 -5.92 5.21
CA ALA A 66 -1.10 -5.28 5.99
C ALA A 66 0.17 -5.05 5.15
N HIS A 67 0.58 -6.02 4.33
CA HIS A 67 1.74 -5.90 3.43
C HIS A 67 1.58 -4.83 2.34
N ARG A 68 0.35 -4.51 1.96
CA ARG A 68 0.04 -3.49 0.94
C ARG A 68 -0.16 -2.09 1.54
N GLY A 69 -0.11 -1.97 2.87
CA GLY A 69 -0.42 -0.74 3.59
C GLY A 69 0.47 -0.57 4.82
N MET A 70 -0.14 -0.15 5.92
CA MET A 70 0.53 0.09 7.19
C MET A 70 -0.16 -0.70 8.30
N LEU A 71 0.64 -1.39 9.12
CA LEU A 71 0.18 -2.11 10.31
C LEU A 71 0.58 -1.36 11.59
N PHE A 72 -0.41 -0.98 12.38
CA PHE A 72 -0.18 -0.39 13.70
C PHE A 72 -0.08 -1.50 14.75
N ARG A 73 1.14 -1.75 15.26
CA ARG A 73 1.38 -2.78 16.30
C ARG A 73 0.99 -2.33 17.71
N LYS A 74 0.69 -1.05 17.90
CA LYS A 74 0.32 -0.43 19.17
C LYS A 74 -0.94 0.42 19.00
N ALA A 75 -2.03 -0.21 18.58
CA ALA A 75 -3.35 0.40 18.50
C ALA A 75 -4.16 -0.06 19.71
N TYR A 76 -4.66 0.88 20.51
CA TYR A 76 -5.42 0.61 21.73
C TYR A 76 -6.84 1.15 21.59
N CYS A 77 -7.82 0.39 22.08
CA CYS A 77 -9.17 0.90 22.25
C CYS A 77 -9.26 1.82 23.47
N ILE A 78 -10.22 2.75 23.44
CA ILE A 78 -10.46 3.69 24.55
C ILE A 78 -11.08 2.97 25.76
N SER A 79 -11.83 1.88 25.52
CA SER A 79 -12.44 1.07 26.55
C SER A 79 -12.45 -0.41 26.13
N ALA A 80 -12.20 -1.32 27.08
CA ALA A 80 -12.27 -2.77 26.88
C ALA A 80 -13.72 -3.30 26.88
N ALA A 81 -14.66 -2.49 26.42
CA ALA A 81 -16.07 -2.86 26.26
C ALA A 81 -16.57 -2.40 24.89
N CYS A 82 -17.35 -3.25 24.22
CA CYS A 82 -17.66 -3.10 22.80
C CYS A 82 -18.46 -1.81 22.53
N ASN A 83 -19.44 -1.47 23.39
CA ASN A 83 -20.27 -0.29 23.20
C ASN A 83 -19.51 1.05 23.38
N PRO A 84 -18.82 1.30 24.51
CA PRO A 84 -18.04 2.54 24.67
C PRO A 84 -16.88 2.64 23.68
N SER A 85 -16.25 1.52 23.31
CA SER A 85 -15.19 1.50 22.28
C SER A 85 -15.71 1.95 20.91
N ARG A 86 -16.85 1.39 20.48
CA ARG A 86 -17.48 1.77 19.20
C ARG A 86 -17.96 3.21 19.22
N ALA A 87 -18.62 3.64 20.29
CA ALA A 87 -19.10 5.01 20.43
C ALA A 87 -17.96 6.01 20.24
N ALA A 88 -16.86 5.85 21.00
CA ALA A 88 -15.72 6.74 20.91
C ALA A 88 -15.00 6.69 19.54
N THR A 89 -14.98 5.53 18.88
CA THR A 89 -14.41 5.41 17.51
C THR A 89 -15.25 6.17 16.48
N MET A 90 -16.58 6.19 16.63
CA MET A 90 -17.48 6.84 15.67
C MET A 90 -17.64 8.35 15.91
N THR A 91 -17.52 8.80 17.16
CA THR A 91 -17.64 10.23 17.51
C THR A 91 -16.32 10.98 17.49
N GLY A 92 -15.19 10.27 17.58
CA GLY A 92 -13.92 10.87 18.01
C GLY A 92 -13.94 11.25 19.48
#